data_AF-A0A9P9YR95-F1
#
_entry.id   AF-A0A9P9YR95-F1
#
_cell.length_a   1.000
_cell.length_b   1.000
_cell.length_c   1.000
_cell.angle_alpha   90.00
_cell.angle_beta   90.00
_cell.angle_gamma   90.00
#
_symmetry.space_group_name_H-M   'P 1'
#
loop_
_entity.id
_entity.type
_entity.pdbx_description
1 polymer ?
#
loop_
_entity_poly.entity_id
_entity_poly.type
_entity_poly.pdbx_seq_one_letter_code
_entity_poly.pdbx_strand_id
1 'polypeptide(L)'
;MQSAKIINKLLKEAPKNTKGSKEIAELRNLIVEVMKPRLSKLNQILRFRMVPATRDDFQDEGVDWWPDYELYSDSHAITDMNGLLVCTQNSLKGMPDDLRAIGEKFDFAYSVAKPKTIQNKSKKFLLVDELIEDLEDFVKHFSRLCTKILDDRRNLHDLASITLDTDDRIKVKIFDERIFVQLQSRIGNLDNYIRDFCALFEAHVEFKDEAKSGPLSKFAKPQGPLLAGAVNKVRT
;
A
#
# COMPACT_ATOMS: atom_id res chain seq x y z
N MET A 1 -6.92 -12.09 18.86
CA MET A 1 -8.10 -12.47 18.06
C MET A 1 -7.70 -13.64 17.18
N GLN A 2 -8.41 -14.77 17.26
CA GLN A 2 -8.10 -15.93 16.41
C GLN A 2 -8.43 -15.56 14.96
N SER A 3 -7.42 -15.58 14.08
CA SER A 3 -7.62 -15.48 12.63
C SER A 3 -8.63 -16.56 12.22
N ALA A 4 -9.77 -16.14 11.66
CA ALA A 4 -10.69 -17.09 11.06
C ALA A 4 -9.90 -17.89 10.03
N LYS A 5 -9.69 -19.19 10.27
CA LYS A 5 -9.17 -20.09 9.26
C LYS A 5 -10.21 -20.11 8.16
N ILE A 6 -10.01 -19.32 7.12
CA ILE A 6 -10.70 -19.50 5.84
C ILE A 6 -10.29 -20.89 5.40
N ILE A 7 -11.15 -21.89 5.66
CA ILE A 7 -10.96 -23.24 5.16
C ILE A 7 -11.12 -23.11 3.65
N ASN A 8 -9.99 -22.98 2.94
CA ASN A 8 -9.96 -22.72 1.52
C ASN A 8 -10.44 -23.93 0.73
N LYS A 9 -11.76 -24.00 0.56
CA LYS A 9 -12.45 -25.01 -0.26
C LYS A 9 -12.30 -24.74 -1.77
N LEU A 10 -11.58 -23.69 -2.17
CA LEU A 10 -11.43 -23.25 -3.57
C LEU A 10 -10.39 -24.11 -4.31
N LEU A 11 -9.28 -24.43 -3.64
CA LEU A 11 -8.23 -25.30 -4.15
C LEU A 11 -7.84 -26.31 -3.07
N LYS A 12 -8.68 -27.33 -2.85
CA LYS A 12 -8.25 -28.47 -2.03
C LYS A 12 -6.98 -29.04 -2.65
N GLU A 13 -5.94 -29.30 -1.86
CA GLU A 13 -4.75 -30.02 -2.32
C GLU A 13 -5.20 -31.23 -3.15
N ALA A 14 -4.82 -31.19 -4.44
CA ALA A 14 -5.02 -32.32 -5.30
C ALA A 14 -4.20 -33.48 -4.70
N PRO A 15 -4.79 -34.67 -4.47
CA PRO A 15 -4.03 -35.80 -3.97
C PRO A 15 -2.77 -35.98 -4.82
N LYS A 16 -1.61 -36.24 -4.19
CA LYS A 16 -0.28 -36.33 -4.85
C LYS A 16 -0.23 -37.24 -6.10
N ASN A 17 -1.26 -38.07 -6.30
CA ASN A 17 -1.39 -39.03 -7.40
C ASN A 17 -2.50 -38.67 -8.42
N THR A 18 -3.00 -37.44 -8.43
CA THR A 18 -4.01 -36.98 -9.40
C THR A 18 -3.37 -36.37 -10.64
N LYS A 19 -3.98 -36.60 -11.81
CA LYS A 19 -3.72 -35.80 -13.02
C LYS A 19 -3.98 -34.33 -12.67
N GLY A 20 -3.02 -33.43 -12.88
CA GLY A 20 -3.14 -32.01 -12.51
C GLY A 20 -2.30 -31.54 -11.31
N SER A 21 -1.72 -32.45 -10.52
CA SER A 21 -0.95 -32.06 -9.33
C SER A 21 0.31 -31.24 -9.66
N LYS A 22 0.92 -31.45 -10.83
CA LYS A 22 2.10 -30.72 -11.27
C LYS A 22 1.73 -29.29 -11.66
N GLU A 23 0.65 -29.14 -12.41
CA GLU A 23 0.14 -27.88 -12.92
C GLU A 23 -0.31 -26.96 -11.78
N ILE A 24 -0.94 -27.52 -10.74
CA ILE A 24 -1.29 -26.77 -9.52
C ILE A 24 -0.04 -26.31 -8.76
N ALA A 25 1.00 -27.14 -8.69
CA ALA A 25 2.27 -26.75 -8.07
C ALA A 25 2.96 -25.61 -8.84
N GLU A 26 2.93 -25.68 -10.18
CA GLU A 26 3.43 -24.61 -11.04
C GLU A 26 2.67 -23.29 -10.86
N LEU A 27 1.33 -23.35 -10.75
CA LEU A 27 0.51 -22.17 -10.44
C LEU A 27 0.89 -21.55 -9.10
N ARG A 28 1.05 -22.36 -8.05
CA ARG A 28 1.48 -21.87 -6.72
C ARG A 28 2.85 -21.20 -6.79
N ASN A 29 3.79 -21.78 -7.51
CA ASN A 29 5.12 -21.20 -7.69
C ASN A 29 5.05 -19.86 -8.42
N LEU A 30 4.24 -19.76 -9.48
CA LEU A 30 4.03 -18.51 -10.21
C LEU A 30 3.47 -17.42 -9.29
N ILE A 31 2.44 -17.72 -8.49
CA ILE A 31 1.86 -16.77 -7.53
C ILE A 31 2.91 -16.27 -6.55
N VAL A 32 3.71 -17.18 -5.97
CA VAL A 32 4.78 -16.80 -5.04
C VAL A 32 5.83 -15.92 -5.73
N GLU A 33 6.24 -16.28 -6.94
CA GLU A 33 7.23 -15.55 -7.74
C GLU A 33 6.81 -14.09 -7.98
N VAL A 34 5.55 -13.87 -8.38
CA VAL A 34 5.07 -12.53 -8.72
C VAL A 34 4.57 -11.74 -7.52
N MET A 35 3.90 -12.35 -6.54
CA MET A 35 3.27 -11.62 -5.43
C MET A 35 4.23 -11.30 -4.28
N LYS A 36 5.21 -12.16 -3.99
CA LYS A 36 6.20 -11.93 -2.94
C LYS A 36 6.98 -10.61 -3.10
N PRO A 37 7.56 -10.27 -4.27
CA PRO A 37 8.25 -9.00 -4.43
C PRO A 37 7.30 -7.80 -4.33
N ARG A 38 6.02 -7.94 -4.72
CA ARG A 38 5.00 -6.88 -4.62
C ARG A 38 4.70 -6.55 -3.17
N LEU A 39 4.38 -7.56 -2.37
CA LEU A 39 4.14 -7.43 -0.92
C LEU A 39 5.34 -6.78 -0.20
N SER A 40 6.57 -7.18 -0.55
CA SER A 40 7.77 -6.56 0.02
C SER A 40 7.85 -5.06 -0.27
N LYS A 41 7.52 -4.62 -1.49
CA LYS A 41 7.56 -3.20 -1.88
C LYS A 41 6.43 -2.39 -1.23
N LEU A 42 5.21 -2.92 -1.23
CA LEU A 42 4.07 -2.25 -0.59
C LEU A 42 4.32 -2.04 0.91
N ASN A 43 4.85 -3.06 1.58
CA ASN A 43 5.19 -2.96 2.99
C ASN A 43 6.33 -1.95 3.27
N GLN A 44 7.30 -1.80 2.36
CA GLN A 44 8.30 -0.74 2.47
C GLN A 44 7.66 0.64 2.41
N ILE A 45 6.70 0.86 1.51
CA ILE A 45 6.01 2.13 1.37
C ILE A 45 5.14 2.44 2.60
N LEU A 46 4.50 1.43 3.17
CA LEU A 46 3.69 1.57 4.41
C LEU A 46 4.51 2.00 5.63
N ARG A 47 5.84 1.85 5.60
CA ARG A 47 6.72 2.31 6.68
C ARG A 47 7.01 3.80 6.63
N PHE A 48 6.65 4.48 5.56
CA PHE A 48 6.91 5.90 5.43
C PHE A 48 6.05 6.68 6.42
N ARG A 49 6.55 7.82 6.88
CA ARG A 49 5.85 8.70 7.82
C ARG A 49 6.03 10.14 7.40
N MET A 50 5.01 10.96 7.54
CA MET A 50 5.19 12.41 7.52
C MET A 50 5.80 12.87 8.84
N VAL A 51 6.87 13.65 8.77
CA VAL A 51 7.54 14.26 9.91
C VAL A 51 7.74 15.76 9.64
N PRO A 52 7.66 16.64 10.65
CA PRO A 52 8.01 18.04 10.48
C PRO A 52 9.49 18.18 10.08
N ALA A 53 9.77 18.98 9.06
CA ALA A 53 11.12 19.36 8.68
C ALA A 53 11.71 20.23 9.80
N THR A 54 12.87 19.85 10.34
CA THR A 54 13.60 20.70 11.28
C THR A 54 14.21 21.87 10.53
N ARG A 55 13.77 23.10 10.85
CA ARG A 55 14.39 24.34 10.37
C ARG A 55 15.49 24.79 11.33
N ASP A 56 16.58 25.34 10.81
CA ASP A 56 17.59 26.01 11.64
C ASP A 56 16.97 27.25 12.32
N ASP A 57 17.30 27.46 13.60
CA ASP A 57 16.69 28.47 14.50
C ASP A 57 16.99 29.94 14.12
N PHE A 58 17.68 30.20 13.02
CA PHE A 58 17.99 31.55 12.54
C PHE A 58 16.83 32.08 11.68
N GLN A 59 15.80 32.61 12.35
CA GLN A 59 14.58 33.12 11.74
C GLN A 59 14.79 34.46 11.03
N ASP A 60 14.50 34.50 9.72
CA ASP A 60 14.17 35.73 8.98
C ASP A 60 12.70 36.10 9.24
N GLU A 61 12.41 37.38 9.49
CA GLU A 61 11.06 37.92 9.79
C GLU A 61 10.02 37.73 8.67
N GLY A 62 10.42 37.22 7.51
CA GLY A 62 9.55 36.90 6.37
C GLY A 62 9.22 35.41 6.19
N VAL A 63 9.65 34.53 7.10
CA VAL A 63 9.50 33.08 6.93
C VAL A 63 8.21 32.56 7.57
N ASP A 64 7.41 31.85 6.77
CA ASP A 64 6.16 31.18 7.14
C ASP A 64 6.34 30.37 8.44
N TRP A 65 5.66 30.75 9.52
CA TRP A 65 5.81 30.15 10.86
C TRP A 65 5.38 28.68 10.94
N TRP A 66 4.71 28.17 9.89
CA TRP A 66 4.25 26.78 9.82
C TRP A 66 5.36 25.84 9.34
N PRO A 67 5.66 24.74 10.07
CA PRO A 67 6.71 23.80 9.67
C PRO A 67 6.35 23.11 8.36
N ASP A 68 7.34 22.91 7.49
CA ASP A 68 7.19 22.04 6.33
C ASP A 68 7.20 20.58 6.78
N TYR A 69 6.74 19.66 5.94
CA TYR A 69 6.77 18.22 6.22
C TYR A 69 7.66 17.49 5.23
N GLU A 70 8.42 16.53 5.72
CA GLU A 70 9.21 15.59 4.95
C GLU A 70 8.65 14.18 5.12
N LEU A 71 8.98 13.31 4.16
CA LEU A 71 8.70 11.89 4.28
C LEU A 71 9.92 11.17 4.85
N TYR A 72 9.73 10.48 5.95
CA TYR A 72 10.75 9.70 6.61
C TYR A 72 10.52 8.21 6.42
N SER A 73 11.57 7.48 6.09
CA SER A 73 11.64 6.03 6.15
C SER A 73 13.03 5.58 6.56
N ASP A 74 13.12 4.56 7.41
CA ASP A 74 14.39 3.94 7.79
C ASP A 74 15.15 3.34 6.58
N SER A 75 14.46 3.12 5.45
CA SER A 75 15.01 2.46 4.27
C SER A 75 15.25 3.37 3.07
N HIS A 76 14.63 4.56 3.03
CA HIS A 76 14.73 5.48 1.89
C HIS A 76 14.57 6.93 2.37
N ALA A 77 15.51 7.79 1.98
CA ALA A 77 15.30 9.24 2.03
C ALA A 77 14.47 9.62 0.79
N ILE A 78 13.14 9.49 0.91
CA ILE A 78 12.25 10.15 -0.05
C ILE A 78 11.95 11.52 0.53
N THR A 79 12.40 12.57 -0.14
CA THR A 79 12.31 13.92 0.42
C THR A 79 10.93 14.55 0.26
N ASP A 80 10.03 13.99 -0.56
CA ASP A 80 8.73 14.62 -0.84
C ASP A 80 7.61 13.66 -1.28
N MET A 81 6.40 14.21 -1.37
CA MET A 81 5.20 13.49 -1.81
C MET A 81 5.30 12.93 -3.24
N ASN A 82 6.06 13.56 -4.15
CA ASN A 82 6.30 13.00 -5.49
C ASN A 82 7.07 11.70 -5.42
N GLY A 83 8.10 11.62 -4.58
CA GLY A 83 8.87 10.38 -4.45
C GLY A 83 8.01 9.22 -3.92
N LEU A 84 7.12 9.46 -2.95
CA LEU A 84 6.19 8.43 -2.46
C LEU A 84 5.24 7.94 -3.56
N LEU A 85 4.70 8.88 -4.34
CA LEU A 85 3.83 8.59 -5.47
C LEU A 85 4.55 7.75 -6.54
N VAL A 86 5.76 8.16 -6.94
CA VAL A 86 6.59 7.45 -7.92
C VAL A 86 6.96 6.05 -7.43
N CYS A 87 7.36 5.91 -6.16
CA CYS A 87 7.64 4.60 -5.55
C CYS A 87 6.41 3.68 -5.58
N THR A 88 5.22 4.23 -5.31
CA THR A 88 3.96 3.48 -5.37
C THR A 88 3.66 3.02 -6.80
N GLN A 89 3.72 3.91 -7.78
CA GLN A 89 3.48 3.56 -9.20
C GLN A 89 4.47 2.50 -9.70
N ASN A 90 5.76 2.68 -9.40
CA ASN A 90 6.80 1.72 -9.79
C ASN A 90 6.60 0.35 -9.13
N SER A 91 6.04 0.31 -7.91
CA SER A 91 5.76 -0.94 -7.21
C SER A 91 4.59 -1.71 -7.81
N LEU A 92 3.64 -1.01 -8.42
CA LEU A 92 2.44 -1.58 -9.04
C LEU A 92 2.59 -1.87 -10.54
N LYS A 93 3.59 -1.26 -11.19
CA LYS A 93 3.84 -1.43 -12.61
C LYS A 93 4.00 -2.91 -12.98
N GLY A 94 3.22 -3.36 -13.98
CA GLY A 94 3.20 -4.74 -14.47
C GLY A 94 2.34 -5.71 -13.66
N MET A 95 1.83 -5.32 -12.49
CA MET A 95 1.00 -6.20 -11.67
C MET A 95 -0.30 -6.65 -12.36
N PRO A 96 -0.99 -5.81 -13.18
CA PRO A 96 -2.14 -6.30 -13.94
C PRO A 96 -1.80 -7.42 -14.93
N ASP A 97 -0.62 -7.35 -15.56
CA ASP A 97 -0.18 -8.40 -16.49
C ASP A 97 0.22 -9.67 -15.73
N ASP A 98 0.86 -9.52 -14.56
CA ASP A 98 1.18 -10.63 -13.66
C ASP A 98 -0.09 -11.37 -13.20
N LEU A 99 -1.16 -10.63 -12.87
CA LEU A 99 -2.46 -11.18 -12.48
C LEU A 99 -3.14 -11.93 -13.61
N ARG A 100 -3.09 -11.39 -14.83
CA ARG A 100 -3.60 -12.08 -16.03
C ARG A 100 -2.89 -13.41 -16.27
N ALA A 101 -1.56 -13.42 -16.14
CA ALA A 101 -0.78 -14.64 -16.29
C ALA A 101 -1.13 -15.70 -15.22
N ILE A 102 -1.43 -15.27 -14.00
CA ILE A 102 -1.96 -16.17 -12.96
C ILE A 102 -3.32 -16.75 -13.38
N GLY A 103 -4.23 -15.92 -13.90
CA GLY A 103 -5.53 -16.34 -14.42
C GLY A 103 -5.40 -17.41 -15.51
N GLU A 104 -4.62 -17.14 -16.55
CA GLU A 104 -4.38 -18.10 -17.65
C GLU A 104 -3.81 -19.44 -17.14
N LYS A 105 -2.87 -19.38 -16.19
CA LYS A 105 -2.28 -20.59 -15.58
C LYS A 105 -3.27 -21.34 -14.70
N PHE A 106 -4.16 -20.62 -14.02
CA PHE A 106 -5.23 -21.18 -13.21
C PHE A 106 -6.24 -21.95 -14.09
N ASP A 107 -6.72 -21.34 -15.18
CA ASP A 107 -7.61 -21.97 -16.16
C ASP A 107 -7.02 -23.29 -16.67
N PHE A 108 -5.74 -23.23 -17.06
CA PHE A 108 -5.02 -24.40 -17.54
C PHE A 108 -4.91 -25.49 -16.47
N ALA A 109 -4.39 -25.17 -15.28
CA ALA A 109 -4.21 -26.12 -14.19
C ALA A 109 -5.54 -26.76 -13.77
N TYR A 110 -6.60 -25.95 -13.75
CA TYR A 110 -7.96 -26.42 -13.46
C TYR A 110 -8.48 -27.38 -14.53
N SER A 111 -8.29 -27.07 -15.81
CA SER A 111 -8.75 -27.92 -16.92
C SER A 111 -8.10 -29.31 -16.90
N VAL A 112 -6.82 -29.40 -16.54
CA VAL A 112 -6.07 -30.66 -16.46
C VAL A 112 -6.45 -31.47 -15.22
N ALA A 113 -6.75 -30.80 -14.11
CA ALA A 113 -7.09 -31.45 -12.84
C ALA A 113 -8.53 -32.00 -12.78
N LYS A 114 -9.44 -31.55 -13.66
CA LYS A 114 -10.86 -31.89 -13.57
C LYS A 114 -11.17 -33.29 -14.18
N PRO A 115 -11.84 -34.20 -13.45
CA PRO A 115 -12.39 -35.41 -14.06
C PRO A 115 -13.48 -35.06 -15.08
N LYS A 116 -13.53 -35.76 -16.22
CA LYS A 116 -14.51 -35.55 -17.32
C LYS A 116 -15.98 -35.50 -16.84
N THR A 117 -16.32 -36.14 -15.73
CA THR A 117 -17.68 -36.21 -15.16
C THR A 117 -18.12 -34.99 -14.36
N ILE A 118 -17.22 -34.06 -14.00
CA ILE A 118 -17.51 -32.92 -13.10
C ILE A 118 -17.57 -31.57 -13.84
N GLN A 119 -17.49 -31.58 -15.18
CA GLN A 119 -17.43 -30.36 -16.02
C GLN A 119 -18.49 -29.29 -15.64
N ASN A 120 -19.67 -29.68 -15.16
CA ASN A 120 -20.79 -28.78 -14.84
C ASN A 120 -20.73 -28.01 -13.49
N LYS A 121 -19.69 -28.13 -12.65
CA LYS A 121 -19.54 -27.27 -11.45
C LYS A 121 -18.69 -26.03 -11.79
N SER A 122 -19.33 -24.97 -12.27
CA SER A 122 -18.71 -23.68 -12.67
C SER A 122 -18.54 -22.69 -11.51
N LYS A 123 -19.41 -22.73 -10.49
CA LYS A 123 -19.58 -21.63 -9.53
C LYS A 123 -18.35 -21.21 -8.71
N LYS A 124 -17.40 -22.10 -8.43
CA LYS A 124 -16.22 -21.75 -7.61
C LYS A 124 -15.08 -21.12 -8.40
N PHE A 125 -14.99 -21.48 -9.67
CA PHE A 125 -13.97 -21.00 -10.59
C PHE A 125 -14.28 -19.55 -10.99
N LEU A 126 -15.56 -19.28 -11.26
CA LEU A 126 -16.10 -17.92 -11.41
C LEU A 126 -15.69 -16.97 -10.28
N LEU A 127 -15.74 -17.42 -9.02
CA LEU A 127 -15.33 -16.58 -7.87
C LEU A 127 -13.84 -16.22 -7.86
N VAL A 128 -12.97 -17.09 -8.41
CA VAL A 128 -11.53 -16.83 -8.48
C VAL A 128 -11.22 -15.87 -9.62
N ASP A 129 -11.86 -16.06 -10.77
CA ASP A 129 -11.72 -15.17 -11.93
C ASP A 129 -12.23 -13.77 -11.58
N GLU A 130 -13.42 -13.66 -10.98
CA GLU A 130 -14.00 -12.40 -10.49
C GLU A 130 -13.03 -11.69 -9.52
N LEU A 131 -12.37 -12.44 -8.62
CA LEU A 131 -11.39 -11.87 -7.68
C LEU A 131 -10.12 -11.38 -8.38
N ILE A 132 -9.63 -12.11 -9.38
CA ILE A 132 -8.46 -11.70 -10.17
C ILE A 132 -8.78 -10.42 -10.96
N GLU A 133 -9.95 -10.37 -11.58
CA GLU A 133 -10.45 -9.18 -12.29
C GLU A 133 -10.60 -7.99 -11.35
N ASP A 134 -11.21 -8.17 -10.18
CA ASP A 134 -11.34 -7.13 -9.15
C ASP A 134 -9.98 -6.58 -8.71
N LEU A 135 -8.98 -7.46 -8.52
CA LEU A 135 -7.61 -7.08 -8.19
C LEU A 135 -6.95 -6.28 -9.32
N GLU A 136 -7.08 -6.75 -10.57
CA GLU A 136 -6.55 -6.04 -11.73
C GLU A 136 -7.15 -4.64 -11.86
N ASP A 137 -8.46 -4.53 -11.73
CA ASP A 137 -9.19 -3.28 -11.85
C ASP A 137 -8.86 -2.34 -10.70
N PHE A 138 -8.76 -2.84 -9.46
CA PHE A 138 -8.29 -2.04 -8.34
C PHE A 138 -6.92 -1.43 -8.64
N VAL A 139 -5.95 -2.23 -9.11
CA VAL A 139 -4.59 -1.76 -9.42
C VAL A 139 -4.59 -0.74 -10.56
N LYS A 140 -5.35 -0.98 -11.64
CA LYS A 140 -5.50 -0.03 -12.76
C LYS A 140 -6.07 1.30 -12.29
N HIS A 141 -7.18 1.26 -11.53
CA HIS A 141 -7.81 2.46 -10.99
C HIS A 141 -6.90 3.20 -10.02
N PHE A 142 -6.19 2.48 -9.16
CA PHE A 142 -5.26 3.07 -8.22
C PHE A 142 -4.06 3.73 -8.93
N SER A 143 -3.53 3.11 -9.98
CA SER A 143 -2.48 3.72 -10.81
C SER A 143 -2.94 5.01 -11.47
N ARG A 144 -4.17 5.03 -12.03
CA ARG A 144 -4.77 6.24 -12.64
C ARG A 144 -4.96 7.35 -11.60
N LEU A 145 -5.43 7.00 -10.40
CA LEU A 145 -5.57 7.93 -9.29
C LEU A 145 -4.21 8.56 -8.93
N CYS A 146 -3.15 7.75 -8.83
CA CYS A 146 -1.80 8.26 -8.55
C CYS A 146 -1.34 9.26 -9.61
N THR A 147 -1.57 8.98 -10.90
CA THR A 147 -1.24 9.92 -11.98
C THR A 147 -2.02 11.22 -11.86
N LYS A 148 -3.33 11.16 -11.63
CA LYS A 148 -4.16 12.35 -11.47
C LYS A 148 -3.67 13.24 -10.31
N ILE A 149 -3.32 12.61 -9.18
CA ILE A 149 -2.80 13.31 -8.00
C ILE A 149 -1.49 14.04 -8.33
N LEU A 150 -0.59 13.43 -9.11
CA LEU A 150 0.67 14.06 -9.53
C LEU A 150 0.42 15.30 -10.39
N ASP A 151 -0.52 15.21 -11.33
CA ASP A 151 -0.88 16.35 -12.20
C ASP A 151 -1.53 17.47 -11.37
N ASP A 152 -2.46 17.13 -10.47
CA ASP A 152 -3.13 18.11 -9.59
C ASP A 152 -2.13 18.81 -8.66
N ARG A 153 -1.19 18.07 -8.04
CA ARG A 153 -0.13 18.63 -7.19
C ARG A 153 0.76 19.59 -7.99
N ARG A 154 1.17 19.20 -9.20
CA ARG A 154 2.02 20.04 -10.05
C ARG A 154 1.35 21.37 -10.38
N ASN A 155 0.07 21.34 -10.75
CA ASN A 155 -0.69 22.55 -11.05
C ASN A 155 -0.81 23.49 -9.82
N LEU A 156 -1.08 22.92 -8.64
CA LEU A 156 -1.16 23.69 -7.39
C LEU A 156 0.18 24.29 -6.99
N HIS A 157 1.27 23.53 -7.14
CA HIS A 157 2.62 23.98 -6.86
C HIS A 157 3.05 25.12 -7.80
N ASP A 158 2.78 24.97 -9.11
CA ASP A 158 3.10 25.99 -10.12
C ASP A 158 2.33 27.28 -9.84
N LEU A 159 1.05 27.19 -9.47
CA LEU A 159 0.24 28.34 -9.06
C LEU A 159 0.84 29.05 -7.83
N ALA A 160 1.12 28.29 -6.76
CA ALA A 160 1.68 28.85 -5.52
C ALA A 160 3.07 29.47 -5.71
N SER A 161 3.85 28.96 -6.67
CA SER A 161 5.16 29.51 -7.03
C SER A 161 5.05 30.84 -7.79
N ILE A 162 3.98 31.02 -8.57
CA ILE A 162 3.71 32.25 -9.32
C ILE A 162 3.12 33.33 -8.40
N THR A 163 2.12 32.97 -7.58
CA THR A 163 1.42 33.94 -6.73
C THR A 163 2.25 34.36 -5.54
N LEU A 164 3.12 33.48 -5.04
CA LEU A 164 3.85 33.62 -3.78
C LEU A 164 2.92 33.87 -2.58
N ASP A 165 1.63 33.58 -2.75
CA ASP A 165 0.60 33.84 -1.76
C ASP A 165 0.61 32.76 -0.68
N THR A 166 0.42 33.19 0.57
CA THR A 166 0.44 32.29 1.73
C THR A 166 -0.73 31.32 1.69
N ASP A 167 -1.92 31.75 1.24
CA ASP A 167 -3.09 30.88 1.20
C ASP A 167 -2.93 29.77 0.16
N ASP A 168 -2.34 30.05 -1.00
CA ASP A 168 -2.04 29.04 -2.01
C ASP A 168 -1.00 28.01 -1.53
N ARG A 169 0.01 28.44 -0.78
CA ARG A 169 0.98 27.53 -0.14
C ARG A 169 0.33 26.65 0.93
N ILE A 170 -0.57 27.20 1.73
CA ILE A 170 -1.35 26.42 2.71
C ILE A 170 -2.18 25.34 2.01
N LYS A 171 -2.81 25.64 0.87
CA LYS A 171 -3.57 24.64 0.08
C LYS A 171 -2.71 23.48 -0.37
N VAL A 172 -1.48 23.73 -0.84
CA VAL A 172 -0.53 22.68 -1.23
C VAL A 172 -0.23 21.76 -0.04
N LYS A 173 0.05 22.33 1.14
CA LYS A 173 0.35 21.56 2.36
C LYS A 173 -0.82 20.67 2.80
N ILE A 174 -2.04 21.23 2.88
CA ILE A 174 -3.25 20.48 3.26
C ILE A 174 -3.55 19.36 2.25
N PHE A 175 -3.36 19.64 0.97
CA PHE A 175 -3.53 18.64 -0.09
C PHE A 175 -2.57 17.46 0.13
N ASP A 176 -1.28 17.74 0.34
CA ASP A 176 -0.25 16.72 0.54
C ASP A 176 -0.54 15.82 1.75
N GLU A 177 -0.94 16.38 2.90
CA GLU A 177 -1.34 15.59 4.09
C GLU A 177 -2.52 14.66 3.80
N ARG A 178 -3.57 15.19 3.18
CA ARG A 178 -4.79 14.42 2.86
C ARG A 178 -4.47 13.29 1.89
N ILE A 179 -3.68 13.59 0.86
CA ILE A 179 -3.26 12.61 -0.14
C ILE A 179 -2.40 11.52 0.49
N PHE A 180 -1.44 11.87 1.35
CA PHE A 180 -0.60 10.90 2.05
C PHE A 180 -1.43 9.87 2.82
N VAL A 181 -2.36 10.32 3.65
CA VAL A 181 -3.23 9.45 4.46
C VAL A 181 -4.09 8.55 3.57
N GLN A 182 -4.65 9.09 2.49
CA GLN A 182 -5.47 8.31 1.56
C GLN A 182 -4.66 7.25 0.80
N LEU A 183 -3.46 7.58 0.34
CA LEU A 183 -2.58 6.64 -0.36
C LEU A 183 -2.12 5.53 0.57
N GLN A 184 -1.66 5.85 1.79
CA GLN A 184 -1.28 4.84 2.77
C GLN A 184 -2.41 3.86 3.07
N SER A 185 -3.63 4.36 3.27
CA SER A 185 -4.79 3.50 3.51
C SER A 185 -5.07 2.56 2.33
N ARG A 186 -5.01 3.07 1.09
CA ARG A 186 -5.22 2.25 -0.12
C ARG A 186 -4.14 1.19 -0.32
N ILE A 187 -2.88 1.53 -0.06
CA ILE A 187 -1.76 0.58 -0.12
C ILE A 187 -1.94 -0.52 0.95
N GLY A 188 -2.35 -0.15 2.15
CA GLY A 188 -2.63 -1.12 3.22
C GLY A 188 -3.76 -2.08 2.85
N ASN A 189 -4.83 -1.58 2.24
CA ASN A 189 -5.91 -2.43 1.75
C ASN A 189 -5.45 -3.39 0.66
N LEU A 190 -4.62 -2.92 -0.30
CA LEU A 190 -4.07 -3.77 -1.36
C LEU A 190 -3.13 -4.84 -0.80
N ASP A 191 -2.25 -4.50 0.15
CA ASP A 191 -1.35 -5.48 0.80
C ASP A 191 -2.16 -6.61 1.46
N ASN A 192 -3.19 -6.26 2.23
CA ASN A 192 -4.11 -7.24 2.83
C ASN A 192 -4.82 -8.09 1.77
N TYR A 193 -5.29 -7.46 0.70
CA TYR A 193 -6.03 -8.17 -0.35
C TYR A 193 -5.14 -9.18 -1.10
N ILE A 194 -3.88 -8.83 -1.38
CA ILE A 194 -2.91 -9.76 -1.98
C ILE A 194 -2.58 -10.92 -1.04
N ARG A 195 -2.47 -10.67 0.28
CA ARG A 195 -2.23 -11.74 1.26
C ARG A 195 -3.38 -12.73 1.32
N ASP A 196 -4.62 -12.21 1.38
CA ASP A 196 -5.83 -13.02 1.38
C ASP A 196 -5.92 -13.84 0.08
N PHE A 197 -5.63 -13.21 -1.07
CA PHE A 197 -5.52 -13.88 -2.36
C PHE A 197 -4.49 -15.03 -2.32
N CYS A 198 -3.26 -14.78 -1.87
CA CYS A 198 -2.23 -15.84 -1.79
C CYS A 198 -2.68 -17.01 -0.89
N ALA A 199 -3.39 -16.72 0.19
CA ALA A 199 -3.94 -17.74 1.08
C ALA A 199 -4.98 -18.63 0.37
N LEU A 200 -5.76 -18.11 -0.59
CA LEU A 200 -6.72 -18.89 -1.40
C LEU A 200 -6.07 -20.04 -2.17
N PHE A 201 -4.81 -19.85 -2.58
CA PHE A 201 -4.06 -20.82 -3.37
C PHE A 201 -3.12 -21.70 -2.52
N GLU A 202 -3.14 -21.53 -1.19
CA GLU A 202 -2.14 -22.12 -0.28
C GLU A 202 -0.71 -21.76 -0.69
N ALA A 203 -0.54 -20.62 -1.36
CA ALA A 203 0.74 -20.07 -1.73
C ALA A 203 1.31 -19.35 -0.51
N HIS A 204 2.14 -20.05 0.28
CA HIS A 204 2.78 -19.47 1.44
C HIS A 204 3.80 -18.41 1.03
N VAL A 205 3.36 -17.14 1.08
CA VAL A 205 4.21 -15.98 0.86
C VAL A 205 4.67 -15.43 2.20
N GLU A 206 5.70 -16.04 2.78
CA GLU A 206 6.38 -15.47 3.95
C GLU A 206 7.31 -14.35 3.50
N PHE A 207 7.13 -13.16 4.07
CA PHE A 207 8.07 -12.06 3.96
C PHE A 207 8.45 -11.56 5.35
N LYS A 208 9.75 -11.37 5.56
CA LYS A 208 10.43 -11.24 6.87
C LYS A 208 9.96 -10.09 7.78
N ASP A 209 9.00 -9.30 7.36
CA ASP A 209 8.67 -8.02 7.98
C ASP A 209 7.36 -8.01 8.80
N GLU A 210 6.63 -9.13 8.87
CA GLU A 210 5.46 -9.28 9.78
C GLU A 210 5.82 -9.15 11.27
N ALA A 211 7.09 -9.29 11.64
CA ALA A 211 7.54 -9.21 13.03
C ALA A 211 7.73 -7.77 13.57
N LYS A 212 7.55 -6.73 12.74
CA LYS A 212 7.86 -5.33 13.12
C LYS A 212 6.66 -4.40 13.31
N SER A 213 5.41 -4.86 13.10
CA SER A 213 4.22 -4.07 13.46
C SER A 213 3.94 -4.14 14.97
N GLY A 214 4.90 -3.66 15.77
CA GLY A 214 4.60 -3.24 17.13
C GLY A 214 3.62 -2.04 17.10
N PRO A 215 2.82 -1.83 18.15
CA PRO A 215 1.88 -0.71 18.18
C PRO A 215 2.62 0.61 17.95
N LEU A 216 2.05 1.47 17.12
CA LEU A 216 2.46 2.85 16.83
C LEU A 216 2.40 3.78 18.06
N SER A 217 2.66 3.28 19.27
CA SER A 217 2.57 4.03 20.52
C SER A 217 3.90 4.59 21.04
N LYS A 218 5.04 4.29 20.38
CA LYS A 218 6.38 4.66 20.92
C LYS A 218 6.93 6.01 20.49
N PHE A 219 6.26 6.76 19.61
CA PHE A 219 6.76 8.07 19.13
C PHE A 219 5.88 9.27 19.46
N ALA A 220 4.73 9.08 20.11
CA ALA A 220 4.06 10.18 20.78
C ALA A 220 4.70 10.37 22.16
N LYS A 221 5.76 11.18 22.26
CA LYS A 221 5.99 11.89 23.52
C LYS A 221 4.87 12.93 23.61
N PRO A 222 3.95 12.86 24.58
CA PRO A 222 3.05 13.97 24.83
C PRO A 222 3.94 15.17 25.15
N GLN A 223 3.78 16.27 24.39
CA GLN A 223 4.33 17.54 24.83
C GLN A 223 3.77 17.79 26.23
N GLY A 224 4.65 17.82 27.23
CA GLY A 224 4.28 18.11 28.60
C GLY A 224 3.60 19.48 28.69
N PRO A 225 2.78 19.72 29.72
CA PRO A 225 2.00 20.94 29.80
C PRO A 225 2.92 22.16 29.78
N LEU A 226 2.64 23.08 28.85
CA LEU A 226 3.26 24.39 28.75
C LEU A 226 3.26 25.04 30.15
N LEU A 227 4.44 25.37 30.66
CA LEU A 227 4.60 26.14 31.88
C LEU A 227 3.89 27.48 31.69
N ALA A 228 2.69 27.60 32.25
CA ALA A 228 2.00 28.87 32.39
C ALA A 228 2.93 29.82 33.15
N GLY A 229 3.24 30.94 32.50
CA GLY A 229 4.11 31.97 33.04
C GLY A 229 3.70 32.35 34.46
N ALA A 230 4.70 32.38 35.35
CA ALA A 230 4.55 32.93 36.68
C ALA A 230 4.17 34.42 36.54
N VAL A 231 2.88 34.71 36.70
CA VAL A 231 2.40 36.06 36.95
C VAL A 231 2.98 36.47 38.31
N ASN A 232 3.99 37.33 38.27
CA ASN A 232 4.56 37.95 39.46
C ASN A 232 3.45 38.68 40.23
N LYS A 233 3.14 38.16 41.42
CA LYS A 233 2.40 38.90 42.45
C LYS A 233 3.22 40.13 42.85
N VAL A 234 2.71 41.29 42.49
CA VAL A 234 3.08 42.55 43.12
C VAL A 234 2.55 42.54 44.57
N ARG A 235 3.48 42.67 45.52
CA ARG A 235 3.36 43.22 46.88
C ARG A 235 4.73 43.86 47.12
N THR A 236 4.86 45.16 47.33
CA THR A 236 4.18 46.07 48.26
C THR A 236 4.29 47.50 47.75
#